data_AF-A0A4Y2LMK1-F1
#
_entry.id   AF-A0A4Y2LMK1-F1
#
_cell.length_a   1.000
_cell.length_b   1.000
_cell.length_c   1.000
_cell.angle_alpha   90.00
_cell.angle_beta   90.00
_cell.angle_gamma   90.00
#
_symmetry.space_group_name_H-M   'P 1'
#
loop_
_entity.id
_entity.type
_entity.pdbx_description
1 polymer ?
#
loop_
_entity_poly.entity_id
_entity_poly.type
_entity_poly.pdbx_seq_one_letter_code
_entity_poly.pdbx_strand_id
1 'polypeptide(L)'
;MRKLVLFFVFVCFLSVLISNVECTSPPNCANACKDPCADVDCKCGTYKDGCNCCDICKKCAGDKCVRLANEQCEDGYTCGKPDMSVQEIYTNPDITCIPEA
;
A
#
# COMPACT_ATOMS: atom_id res chain seq x y z
N MET A 1 -4.43 40.15 -22.69
CA MET A 1 -4.15 38.71 -22.93
C MET A 1 -2.93 38.18 -22.17
N ARG A 2 -1.75 38.82 -22.21
CA ARG A 2 -0.53 38.34 -21.50
C ARG A 2 -0.70 38.07 -20.00
N LYS A 3 -1.39 38.95 -19.26
CA LYS A 3 -1.66 38.78 -17.82
C LYS A 3 -2.60 37.60 -17.53
N LEU A 4 -3.52 37.31 -18.44
CA LEU A 4 -4.47 36.19 -18.31
C LEU A 4 -3.75 34.86 -18.52
N VAL A 5 -2.86 34.80 -19.53
CA VAL A 5 -2.03 33.61 -19.80
C VAL A 5 -1.11 33.30 -18.61
N LEU A 6 -0.45 34.32 -18.04
CA LEU A 6 0.40 34.13 -16.87
C LEU A 6 -0.38 33.65 -15.64
N PHE A 7 -1.61 34.14 -15.46
CA PHE A 7 -2.49 33.67 -14.38
C PHE A 7 -2.86 32.19 -14.56
N PHE A 8 -3.27 31.78 -15.77
CA PHE A 8 -3.57 30.37 -16.05
C PHE A 8 -2.35 29.45 -15.87
N VAL A 9 -1.17 29.88 -16.34
CA VAL A 9 0.07 29.10 -16.16
C VAL A 9 0.40 28.95 -14.66
N PHE A 10 0.23 30.00 -13.87
CA PHE A 10 0.46 29.95 -12.43
C PHE A 10 -0.53 29.00 -11.71
N VAL A 11 -1.82 29.04 -12.07
CA VAL A 11 -2.84 28.13 -11.52
C VAL A 11 -2.54 26.68 -11.90
N CYS A 12 -2.18 26.41 -13.17
CA CYS A 12 -1.79 25.07 -13.61
C CYS A 12 -0.55 24.56 -12.84
N PHE A 13 0.47 25.41 -12.67
CA PHE A 13 1.66 25.04 -11.91
C PHE A 13 1.35 24.69 -10.44
N LEU A 14 0.50 25.47 -9.79
CA LEU A 14 0.05 25.18 -8.42
C LEU A 14 -0.75 23.87 -8.34
N SER A 15 -1.63 23.56 -9.30
CA SER A 15 -2.38 22.30 -9.30
C SER A 15 -1.50 21.06 -9.42
N VAL A 16 -0.41 21.12 -10.19
CA VAL A 16 0.54 20.00 -10.33
C VAL A 16 1.33 19.78 -9.03
N LEU A 17 1.70 20.84 -8.32
CA LEU A 17 2.42 20.74 -7.04
C LEU A 17 1.57 20.16 -5.90
N ILE A 18 0.25 20.36 -5.94
CA ILE A 18 -0.67 19.83 -4.92
C ILE A 18 -1.02 18.35 -5.19
N SER A 19 -0.82 17.88 -6.42
CA SER A 19 -1.18 16.52 -6.82
C SER A 19 -0.11 15.50 -6.43
N ASN A 20 0.13 15.32 -5.13
CA ASN A 20 0.74 14.08 -4.61
C ASN A 20 -0.37 13.03 -4.46
N VAL A 21 -0.97 12.63 -5.58
CA VAL A 21 -2.06 11.65 -5.57
C VAL A 21 -1.44 10.26 -5.54
N GLU A 22 -1.25 9.74 -4.34
CA GLU A 22 -1.11 8.30 -4.15
C GLU A 22 -2.50 7.68 -4.38
N CYS A 23 -2.69 7.07 -5.56
CA CYS A 23 -3.93 6.39 -5.89
C CYS A 23 -4.09 5.13 -4.99
N THR A 24 -4.79 5.28 -3.87
CA THR A 24 -5.26 4.19 -3.00
C THR A 24 -6.73 3.86 -3.25
N SER A 25 -7.19 4.02 -4.49
CA SER A 25 -8.57 3.64 -4.85
C SER A 25 -8.74 2.12 -4.73
N PRO A 26 -9.80 1.63 -4.09
CA PRO A 26 -10.10 0.20 -4.04
C PRO A 26 -10.14 -0.42 -5.44
N PRO A 27 -9.66 -1.67 -5.61
CA PRO A 27 -9.68 -2.34 -6.90
C PRO A 27 -11.12 -2.55 -7.39
N ASN A 28 -11.35 -2.42 -8.70
CA ASN A 28 -12.63 -2.78 -9.30
C ASN A 28 -12.73 -4.30 -9.44
N CYS A 29 -13.47 -4.93 -8.53
CA CYS A 29 -13.55 -6.39 -8.44
C CYS A 29 -14.54 -7.05 -9.41
N ALA A 30 -15.24 -6.30 -10.28
CA ALA A 30 -16.29 -6.85 -11.15
C ALA A 30 -15.83 -7.99 -12.09
N ASN A 31 -14.52 -8.10 -12.37
CA ASN A 31 -13.93 -9.16 -13.19
C ASN A 31 -12.63 -9.74 -12.60
N ALA A 32 -12.33 -9.50 -11.32
CA ALA A 32 -11.01 -9.75 -10.75
C ALA A 32 -10.62 -11.24 -10.70
N CYS A 33 -11.58 -12.15 -10.50
CA CYS A 33 -11.29 -13.58 -10.39
C CYS A 33 -11.35 -14.34 -11.75
N LYS A 34 -11.25 -13.65 -12.89
CA LYS A 34 -11.32 -14.29 -14.21
C LYS A 34 -10.07 -15.09 -14.58
N ASP A 35 -8.91 -14.64 -14.10
CA ASP A 35 -7.63 -15.30 -14.36
C ASP A 35 -7.34 -16.34 -13.27
N PRO A 36 -6.72 -17.48 -13.61
CA PRO A 36 -6.29 -18.45 -12.61
C PRO A 36 -5.23 -17.82 -11.71
N CYS A 37 -5.43 -17.93 -10.41
CA CYS A 37 -4.45 -17.49 -9.42
C CYS A 37 -3.16 -18.32 -9.54
N ALA A 38 -2.02 -17.70 -9.27
CA ALA A 38 -0.78 -18.43 -9.12
C ALA A 38 -0.86 -19.33 -7.87
N ASP A 39 -0.35 -20.56 -7.98
CA ASP A 39 -0.14 -21.40 -6.81
C ASP A 39 0.95 -20.78 -5.92
N VAL A 40 0.66 -20.66 -4.63
CA VAL A 40 1.56 -20.08 -3.65
C VAL A 40 1.89 -21.11 -2.57
N ASP A 41 3.16 -21.20 -2.20
CA ASP A 41 3.65 -22.00 -1.08
C ASP A 41 4.14 -21.06 0.03
N CYS A 42 3.24 -20.75 0.96
CA CYS A 42 3.46 -19.72 1.97
C CYS A 42 3.79 -20.35 3.33
N LYS A 43 4.95 -19.97 3.87
CA LYS A 43 5.44 -20.52 5.15
C LYS A 43 4.69 -20.02 6.38
N CYS A 44 4.22 -18.78 6.33
CA CYS A 44 3.67 -18.06 7.49
C CYS A 44 2.17 -17.74 7.31
N GLY A 45 1.49 -18.56 6.50
CA GLY A 45 0.08 -18.44 6.19
C GLY A 45 -0.23 -17.59 4.95
N THR A 46 -1.51 -17.56 4.61
CA THR A 46 -2.06 -16.86 3.45
C THR A 46 -3.16 -15.88 3.88
N TYR A 47 -3.39 -14.87 3.04
CA TYR A 47 -4.56 -14.01 3.10
C TYR A 47 -5.09 -13.80 1.69
N LYS A 48 -6.37 -13.42 1.56
CA LYS A 48 -6.94 -13.14 0.25
C LYS A 48 -6.57 -11.74 -0.23
N ASP A 49 -6.44 -11.60 -1.55
CA ASP A 49 -6.28 -10.30 -2.20
C ASP A 49 -7.45 -9.34 -1.92
N GLY A 50 -7.31 -8.08 -2.36
CA GLY A 50 -8.33 -7.04 -2.14
C GLY A 50 -9.71 -7.33 -2.77
N CYS A 51 -9.82 -8.32 -3.65
CA CYS A 51 -11.08 -8.77 -4.26
C CYS A 51 -11.56 -10.13 -3.75
N ASN A 52 -10.91 -10.69 -2.73
CA ASN A 52 -11.17 -12.02 -2.18
C ASN A 52 -11.01 -13.18 -3.18
N CYS A 53 -10.16 -13.03 -4.20
CA CYS A 53 -9.95 -14.05 -5.22
C CYS A 53 -8.75 -14.95 -4.86
N CYS A 54 -7.53 -14.39 -4.97
CA CYS A 54 -6.29 -15.15 -4.88
C CYS A 54 -5.70 -15.15 -3.48
N ASP A 55 -4.99 -16.23 -3.16
CA ASP A 55 -4.19 -16.33 -1.95
C ASP A 55 -2.85 -15.60 -2.13
N ILE A 56 -2.51 -14.76 -1.16
CA ILE A 56 -1.25 -14.01 -1.06
C ILE A 56 -0.53 -14.48 0.21
N CYS A 57 0.79 -14.63 0.13
CA CYS A 57 1.57 -14.99 1.31
C CYS A 57 1.65 -13.85 2.32
N LYS A 58 1.41 -14.16 3.59
CA LYS A 58 1.76 -13.27 4.70
C LYS A 58 3.29 -13.19 4.85
N LYS A 59 3.77 -12.06 5.35
CA LYS A 59 5.17 -11.86 5.77
C LYS A 59 5.41 -12.54 7.10
N CYS A 60 6.56 -13.18 7.28
CA CYS A 60 6.91 -13.83 8.53
C CYS A 60 7.40 -12.81 9.58
N ALA A 61 7.47 -13.23 10.84
CA ALA A 61 8.03 -12.49 11.94
C ALA A 61 9.44 -11.96 11.60
N GLY A 62 9.65 -10.67 11.76
CA GLY A 62 10.91 -9.99 11.46
C GLY A 62 11.17 -9.70 9.98
N ASP A 63 10.36 -10.19 9.04
CA ASP A 63 10.49 -9.83 7.63
C ASP A 63 10.15 -8.36 7.41
N LYS A 64 10.79 -7.75 6.40
CA LYS A 64 10.40 -6.42 5.92
C LYS A 64 8.98 -6.46 5.37
N CYS A 65 8.24 -5.41 5.68
CA CYS A 65 6.87 -5.24 5.25
C CYS A 65 6.62 -3.79 4.79
N VAL A 66 5.69 -3.61 3.85
CA VAL A 66 5.34 -2.31 3.30
C VAL A 66 3.89 -1.99 3.66
N ARG A 67 3.70 -1.07 4.61
CA ARG A 67 2.36 -0.69 5.09
C ARG A 67 1.50 -0.08 3.99
N LEU A 68 2.09 0.72 3.11
CA LEU A 68 1.41 1.36 1.98
C LEU A 68 0.87 0.33 0.97
N ALA A 69 1.59 -0.76 0.76
CA ALA A 69 1.16 -1.87 -0.10
C ALA A 69 0.15 -2.81 0.59
N ASN A 70 -0.23 -2.51 1.84
CA ASN A 70 -1.11 -3.31 2.66
C ASN A 70 -0.65 -4.78 2.79
N GLU A 71 0.66 -4.98 2.87
CA GLU A 71 1.23 -6.30 3.14
C GLU A 71 0.83 -6.76 4.55
N GLN A 72 0.35 -8.00 4.66
CA GLN A 72 -0.04 -8.59 5.95
C GLN A 72 1.08 -9.43 6.53
N CYS A 73 1.29 -9.30 7.83
CA CYS A 73 2.17 -10.17 8.60
C CYS A 73 1.44 -11.43 9.06
N GLU A 74 2.19 -12.44 9.48
CA GLU A 74 1.64 -13.66 10.08
C GLU A 74 0.83 -13.37 11.34
N ASP A 75 0.00 -14.34 11.74
CA ASP A 75 -0.97 -14.12 12.82
C ASP A 75 -0.27 -13.77 14.15
N GLY A 76 -0.73 -12.70 14.80
CA GLY A 76 -0.11 -12.15 16.01
C GLY A 76 1.04 -11.17 15.75
N TYR A 77 1.27 -10.77 14.49
CA TYR A 77 2.27 -9.77 14.11
C TYR A 77 1.64 -8.63 13.31
N THR A 78 2.17 -7.42 13.48
CA THR A 78 1.78 -6.22 12.74
C THR A 78 3.00 -5.58 12.08
N CYS A 79 2.78 -4.97 10.93
CA CYS A 79 3.81 -4.28 10.17
C CYS A 79 4.08 -2.90 10.80
N GLY A 80 5.26 -2.72 11.41
CA GLY A 80 5.59 -1.48 12.10
C GLY A 80 6.97 -1.47 12.76
N LYS A 81 7.18 -0.48 13.64
CA LYS A 81 8.39 -0.36 14.46
C LYS A 81 8.05 0.32 15.80
N PRO A 82 8.61 -0.11 16.94
CA PRO A 82 8.19 0.34 18.27
C PRO A 82 8.31 1.85 18.57
N ASP A 83 9.06 2.60 17.79
CA ASP A 83 9.38 4.01 18.09
C ASP A 83 9.02 4.96 16.94
N MET A 84 8.09 4.57 16.08
CA MET A 84 7.70 5.34 14.90
C MET A 84 6.25 5.81 14.98
N SER A 85 6.00 7.04 14.53
CA SER A 85 4.66 7.55 14.33
C SER A 85 3.97 6.83 13.16
N VAL A 86 2.64 6.90 13.14
CA VAL A 86 1.82 6.29 12.06
C VAL A 86 2.29 6.78 10.69
N GLN A 87 2.51 8.09 10.52
CA GLN A 87 3.00 8.67 9.26
C GLN A 87 4.35 8.12 8.81
N GLU A 88 5.29 7.91 9.74
CA GLU A 88 6.60 7.37 9.41
C GLU A 88 6.51 5.89 9.03
N ILE A 89 5.60 5.12 9.64
CA ILE A 89 5.35 3.72 9.28
C ILE A 89 4.86 3.60 7.83
N TYR A 90 4.03 4.53 7.34
CA TYR A 90 3.51 4.44 5.97
C TYR A 90 4.57 4.65 4.88
N THR A 91 5.59 5.46 5.16
CA THR A 91 6.58 5.88 4.16
C THR A 91 7.93 5.18 4.29
N ASN A 92 8.16 4.46 5.39
CA ASN A 92 9.46 3.85 5.67
C ASN A 92 9.57 2.41 5.13
N PRO A 93 10.54 2.11 4.24
CA PRO A 93 10.74 0.78 3.68
C PRO A 93 11.47 -0.21 4.60
N ASP A 94 11.94 0.22 5.78
CA ASP A 94 12.74 -0.56 6.72
C ASP A 94 11.96 -1.00 7.97
N ILE A 95 10.63 -0.91 7.94
CA ILE A 95 9.77 -1.51 8.97
C ILE A 95 9.62 -3.02 8.75
N THR A 96 9.29 -3.72 9.83
CA THR A 96 9.21 -5.19 9.83
C THR A 96 7.96 -5.69 10.53
N CYS A 97 7.67 -6.97 10.39
CA CYS A 97 6.64 -7.64 11.16
C CYS A 97 7.09 -7.81 12.61
N ILE A 98 6.45 -7.07 13.52
CA ILE A 98 6.69 -7.09 14.96
C ILE A 98 5.48 -7.69 15.70
N PRO A 99 5.66 -8.30 16.89
CA PRO A 99 4.54 -8.84 17.66
C PRO A 99 3.47 -7.78 17.92
N GLU A 100 2.20 -8.15 17.76
CA GLU A 100 1.08 -7.32 18.21
C GLU A 100 1.10 -7.21 19.74
N ALA A 101 0.98 -5.99 20.25
CA ALA A 101 1.00 -5.67 21.67
C ALA A 101 -0.38 -5.83 22.32
#